data_AF-A0A949UF00-F1
#
_entry.id   AF-A0A949UF00-F1
#
_cell.length_a   1.000
_cell.length_b   1.000
_cell.length_c   1.000
_cell.angle_alpha   90.00
_cell.angle_beta   90.00
_cell.angle_gamma   90.00
#
_symmetry.space_group_name_H-M   'P 1'
#
loop_
_entity.id
_entity.type
_entity.pdbx_description
1 polymer ?
#
loop_
_entity_poly.entity_id
_entity_poly.type
_entity_poly.pdbx_seq_one_letter_code
_entity_poly.pdbx_strand_id
1 'polypeptide(L)'
;PIATILLGGIVVFLIALTVGDWDYWQDWRDRRWWPLVTPVSLILPPAVFTYFYWKFFRLPIAGTSIIMGYMIAAWVSRYANFHLFADFPLNFVSPSNFIGMGILLDATMLLTRSFYLTGFIGAFLFGVTIYPLNWPAAAAFHTPLVWDGYIVTAADLMGFMYIRTAMPEYVRIIEESTLRTFGEAVTPLTAFFAGFVTILNFYLWVWVGSKLAVSRWATKLV
;
A
#
# COMPACT_ATOMS: atom_id res chain seq x y z
N PRO A 1 -4.86 4.54 20.62
CA PRO A 1 -5.65 3.33 20.27
C PRO A 1 -6.91 3.63 19.43
N ILE A 2 -7.88 4.41 19.93
CA ILE A 2 -9.14 4.68 19.21
C ILE A 2 -8.88 5.46 17.92
N ALA A 3 -8.09 6.53 17.97
CA ALA A 3 -7.72 7.31 16.78
C ALA A 3 -7.02 6.44 15.71
N THR A 4 -6.15 5.51 16.14
CA THR A 4 -5.45 4.57 15.26
C THR A 4 -6.41 3.67 14.50
N ILE A 5 -7.43 3.14 15.18
CA ILE A 5 -8.46 2.27 14.57
C ILE A 5 -9.35 3.08 13.63
N LEU A 6 -9.80 4.27 14.04
CA LEU A 6 -10.66 5.12 13.21
C LEU A 6 -9.94 5.60 11.94
N LEU A 7 -8.70 6.07 12.07
CA LEU A 7 -7.89 6.50 10.94
C LEU A 7 -7.54 5.32 10.04
N GLY A 8 -7.21 4.16 10.61
CA GLY A 8 -7.04 2.91 9.88
C GLY A 8 -8.30 2.53 9.06
N GLY A 9 -9.49 2.66 9.65
CA GLY A 9 -10.77 2.43 8.97
C GLY A 9 -10.99 3.33 7.76
N ILE A 10 -10.62 4.62 7.86
CA ILE A 10 -10.67 5.54 6.70
C ILE A 10 -9.74 5.05 5.58
N VAL A 11 -8.55 4.56 5.93
CA VAL A 11 -7.59 4.02 4.96
C VAL A 11 -8.14 2.78 4.27
N VAL A 12 -8.89 1.92 4.98
CA VAL A 12 -9.51 0.73 4.36
C VAL A 12 -10.42 1.13 3.20
N PHE A 13 -11.28 2.13 3.35
CA PHE A 13 -12.15 2.57 2.27
C PHE A 13 -11.37 3.18 1.10
N LEU A 14 -10.36 4.00 1.40
CA LEU A 14 -9.50 4.59 0.37
C LEU A 14 -8.81 3.49 -0.43
N ILE A 15 -8.19 2.52 0.26
CA ILE A 15 -7.46 1.43 -0.39
C ILE A 15 -8.42 0.55 -1.17
N ALA A 16 -9.55 0.15 -0.59
CA ALA A 16 -10.56 -0.65 -1.27
C ALA A 16 -11.03 -0.06 -2.60
N LEU A 17 -11.16 1.27 -2.69
CA LEU A 17 -11.64 1.97 -3.89
C LEU A 17 -10.55 2.30 -4.91
N THR A 18 -9.28 2.33 -4.50
CA THR A 18 -8.18 2.80 -5.36
C THR A 18 -7.26 1.68 -5.80
N VAL A 19 -6.85 0.83 -4.86
CA VAL A 19 -5.85 -0.23 -5.07
C VAL A 19 -6.27 -1.56 -4.46
N GLY A 20 -7.56 -1.70 -4.13
CA GLY A 20 -8.12 -2.84 -3.44
C GLY A 20 -7.77 -4.12 -4.18
N ASP A 21 -8.05 -4.19 -5.46
CA ASP A 21 -7.83 -5.40 -6.25
C ASP A 21 -6.37 -5.90 -6.19
N TRP A 22 -5.38 -5.01 -6.23
CA TRP A 22 -3.96 -5.38 -6.09
C TRP A 22 -3.55 -5.81 -4.66
N ASP A 23 -4.22 -5.31 -3.63
CA ASP A 23 -3.99 -5.76 -2.26
C ASP A 23 -4.78 -7.05 -1.93
N TYR A 24 -5.86 -7.33 -2.67
CA TYR A 24 -6.81 -8.39 -2.36
C TYR A 24 -6.30 -9.76 -2.82
N TRP A 25 -5.57 -9.79 -3.94
CA TRP A 25 -5.26 -11.04 -4.62
C TRP A 25 -3.77 -11.18 -4.93
N GLN A 26 -3.18 -12.36 -4.68
CA GLN A 26 -1.77 -12.59 -5.03
C GLN A 26 -1.50 -12.46 -6.54
N ASP A 27 -2.43 -12.91 -7.38
CA ASP A 27 -2.28 -12.87 -8.84
C ASP A 27 -2.35 -11.44 -9.39
N TRP A 28 -2.80 -10.46 -8.60
CA TRP A 28 -2.72 -9.05 -9.01
C TRP A 28 -1.38 -8.40 -8.69
N ARG A 29 -0.55 -8.99 -7.82
CA ARG A 29 0.71 -8.38 -7.35
C ARG A 29 1.82 -8.54 -8.38
N ASP A 30 1.74 -7.71 -9.40
CA ASP A 30 2.68 -7.67 -10.50
C ASP A 30 3.90 -6.76 -10.20
N ARG A 31 4.77 -6.61 -11.19
CA ARG A 31 6.00 -5.82 -11.08
C ARG A 31 5.82 -4.35 -11.44
N ARG A 32 4.69 -3.95 -12.02
CA ARG A 32 4.45 -2.60 -12.56
C ARG A 32 3.31 -1.88 -11.84
N TRP A 33 2.12 -2.42 -11.79
CA TRP A 33 0.97 -1.65 -11.31
C TRP A 33 0.85 -1.67 -9.78
N TRP A 34 0.95 -2.84 -9.16
CA TRP A 34 0.92 -2.95 -7.71
C TRP A 34 1.99 -2.09 -7.00
N PRO A 35 3.30 -2.15 -7.36
CA PRO A 35 4.32 -1.34 -6.69
C PRO A 35 4.25 0.15 -7.05
N LEU A 36 3.46 0.55 -8.05
CA LEU A 36 3.23 1.94 -8.41
C LEU A 36 2.03 2.54 -7.69
N VAL A 37 0.85 1.97 -7.92
CA VAL A 37 -0.41 2.60 -7.52
C VAL A 37 -0.62 2.47 -6.00
N THR A 38 -0.17 1.36 -5.41
CA THR A 38 -0.32 1.08 -3.97
C THR A 38 0.36 2.12 -3.08
N PRO A 39 1.68 2.39 -3.19
CA PRO A 39 2.32 3.39 -2.33
C PRO A 39 1.80 4.80 -2.62
N VAL A 40 1.44 5.09 -3.88
CA VAL A 40 0.86 6.38 -4.30
C VAL A 40 -0.46 6.66 -3.60
N SER A 41 -1.31 5.64 -3.44
CA SER A 41 -2.61 5.75 -2.75
C SER A 41 -2.46 5.66 -1.23
N LEU A 42 -1.56 4.81 -0.74
CA LEU A 42 -1.38 4.55 0.69
C LEU A 42 -0.73 5.72 1.44
N ILE A 43 0.10 6.54 0.78
CA ILE A 43 0.76 7.68 1.43
C ILE A 43 -0.20 8.81 1.80
N LEU A 44 -1.39 8.85 1.20
CA LEU A 44 -2.38 9.93 1.37
C LEU A 44 -2.74 10.16 2.85
N PRO A 45 -3.30 9.18 3.58
CA PRO A 45 -3.67 9.40 4.98
C PRO A 45 -2.46 9.70 5.87
N PRO A 46 -1.33 8.95 5.81
CA PRO A 46 -0.10 9.32 6.50
C PRO A 46 0.31 10.77 6.27
N ALA A 47 0.34 11.26 5.03
CA ALA A 47 0.74 12.63 4.72
C ALA A 47 -0.19 13.68 5.34
N VAL A 48 -1.51 13.50 5.24
CA VAL A 48 -2.51 14.42 5.83
C VAL A 48 -2.35 14.48 7.36
N PHE A 49 -2.29 13.32 8.01
CA PHE A 49 -2.28 13.26 9.47
C PHE A 49 -0.91 13.50 10.09
N THR A 50 0.19 13.30 9.35
CA THR A 50 1.54 13.66 9.81
C THR A 50 1.61 15.14 10.17
N TYR A 51 0.95 16.02 9.41
CA TYR A 51 0.86 17.43 9.77
C TYR A 51 0.18 17.65 11.13
N PHE A 52 -0.96 17.01 11.36
CA PHE A 52 -1.71 17.12 12.62
C PHE A 52 -0.91 16.59 13.81
N TYR A 53 -0.41 15.37 13.72
CA TYR A 53 0.37 14.72 14.78
C TYR A 53 1.62 15.53 15.14
N TRP A 54 2.33 16.03 14.13
CA TRP A 54 3.55 16.79 14.37
C TRP A 54 3.29 18.21 14.87
N LYS A 55 2.27 18.91 14.36
CA LYS A 55 1.98 20.30 14.75
C LYS A 55 1.48 20.41 16.19
N PHE A 56 0.54 19.55 16.57
CA PHE A 56 -0.13 19.66 17.87
C PHE A 56 0.56 18.85 18.97
N PHE A 57 1.09 17.67 18.65
CA PHE A 57 1.62 16.74 19.66
C PHE A 57 3.12 16.48 19.55
N ARG A 58 3.78 16.94 18.47
CA ARG A 58 5.20 16.63 18.18
C ARG A 58 5.48 15.11 18.15
N LEU A 59 4.48 14.33 17.74
CA LEU A 59 4.55 12.87 17.69
C LEU A 59 4.85 12.38 16.26
N PRO A 60 6.00 11.73 16.00
CA PRO A 60 6.32 11.14 14.71
C PRO A 60 5.87 9.68 14.66
N ILE A 61 4.56 9.44 14.70
CA ILE A 61 3.97 8.09 14.67
C ILE A 61 2.78 8.01 13.70
N ALA A 62 2.55 9.04 12.89
CA ALA A 62 1.36 9.16 12.08
C ALA A 62 1.31 8.06 11.01
N GLY A 63 2.41 7.87 10.27
CA GLY A 63 2.48 6.84 9.23
C GLY A 63 2.30 5.43 9.80
N THR A 64 3.07 5.11 10.84
CA THR A 64 3.09 3.79 11.46
C THR A 64 1.76 3.45 12.10
N SER A 65 1.16 4.38 12.86
CA SER A 65 -0.12 4.13 13.53
C SER A 65 -1.25 3.91 12.52
N ILE A 66 -1.34 4.75 11.49
CA ILE A 66 -2.38 4.66 10.47
C ILE A 66 -2.26 3.36 9.67
N ILE A 67 -1.05 3.03 9.22
CA ILE A 67 -0.81 1.78 8.47
C ILE A 67 -1.05 0.56 9.35
N MET A 68 -0.67 0.59 10.63
CA MET A 68 -0.97 -0.50 11.56
C MET A 68 -2.49 -0.68 11.72
N GLY A 69 -3.24 0.41 11.85
CA GLY A 69 -4.70 0.38 11.90
C GLY A 69 -5.31 -0.23 10.63
N TYR A 70 -4.81 0.17 9.46
CA TYR A 70 -5.19 -0.42 8.18
C TYR A 70 -4.89 -1.92 8.14
N MET A 71 -3.67 -2.33 8.49
CA MET A 71 -3.24 -3.73 8.44
C MET A 71 -4.10 -4.64 9.31
N ILE A 72 -4.43 -4.20 10.53
CA ILE A 72 -5.34 -4.95 11.42
C ILE A 72 -6.70 -5.12 10.75
N ALA A 73 -7.27 -4.04 10.22
CA ALA A 73 -8.57 -4.09 9.57
C ALA A 73 -8.57 -4.93 8.28
N ALA A 74 -7.49 -4.86 7.50
CA ALA A 74 -7.29 -5.69 6.32
C ALA A 74 -7.26 -7.17 6.71
N TRP A 75 -6.43 -7.57 7.69
CA TRP A 75 -6.38 -8.96 8.16
C TRP A 75 -7.71 -9.46 8.71
N VAL A 76 -8.42 -8.65 9.51
CA VAL A 76 -9.77 -8.99 10.01
C VAL A 76 -10.71 -9.24 8.83
N SER A 77 -10.70 -8.38 7.81
CA SER A 77 -11.53 -8.55 6.61
C SER A 77 -11.14 -9.79 5.80
N ARG A 78 -9.84 -10.06 5.60
CA ARG A 78 -9.37 -11.26 4.88
C ARG A 78 -9.78 -12.54 5.58
N TYR A 79 -9.66 -12.57 6.91
CA TYR A 79 -10.03 -13.74 7.66
C TYR A 79 -11.55 -13.92 7.74
N ALA A 80 -12.28 -12.90 8.18
CA ALA A 80 -13.73 -13.03 8.41
C ALA A 80 -14.54 -13.08 7.11
N ASN A 81 -14.22 -12.24 6.13
CA ASN A 81 -15.01 -12.14 4.90
C ASN A 81 -14.48 -13.06 3.80
N PHE A 82 -13.19 -12.98 3.47
CA PHE A 82 -12.66 -13.74 2.33
C PHE A 82 -12.49 -15.22 2.67
N HIS A 83 -11.95 -15.53 3.85
CA HIS A 83 -11.67 -16.91 4.23
C HIS A 83 -12.87 -17.63 4.84
N LEU A 84 -13.50 -17.08 5.88
CA LEU A 84 -14.61 -17.76 6.57
C LEU A 84 -15.94 -17.68 5.81
N PHE A 85 -16.24 -16.55 5.16
CA PHE A 85 -17.53 -16.35 4.49
C PHE A 85 -17.49 -16.73 3.00
N ALA A 86 -16.38 -16.46 2.31
CA ALA A 86 -16.25 -16.71 0.86
C ALA A 86 -15.32 -17.88 0.50
N ASP A 87 -14.83 -18.63 1.49
CA ASP A 87 -14.02 -19.85 1.33
C ASP A 87 -12.74 -19.69 0.47
N PHE A 88 -12.18 -18.48 0.39
CA PHE A 88 -10.89 -18.28 -0.25
C PHE A 88 -9.73 -18.67 0.68
N PRO A 89 -8.67 -19.31 0.17
CA PRO A 89 -7.48 -19.62 0.96
C PRO A 89 -6.80 -18.36 1.49
N LEU A 90 -6.43 -18.37 2.77
CA LEU A 90 -5.84 -17.19 3.39
C LEU A 90 -4.51 -16.77 2.74
N ASN A 91 -3.72 -17.71 2.23
CA ASN A 91 -2.49 -17.42 1.50
C ASN A 91 -2.78 -16.68 0.17
N PHE A 92 -3.90 -16.98 -0.49
CA PHE A 92 -4.32 -16.30 -1.72
C PHE A 92 -4.70 -14.84 -1.50
N VAL A 93 -5.39 -14.57 -0.39
CA VAL A 93 -5.97 -13.25 -0.09
C VAL A 93 -5.19 -12.46 0.96
N SER A 94 -4.03 -12.98 1.40
CA SER A 94 -3.20 -12.34 2.43
C SER A 94 -2.81 -10.92 2.02
N PRO A 95 -2.99 -9.87 2.85
CA PRO A 95 -2.71 -8.49 2.48
C PRO A 95 -1.19 -8.23 2.37
N SER A 96 -0.80 -7.20 1.64
CA SER A 96 0.59 -6.75 1.57
C SER A 96 1.01 -6.12 2.91
N ASN A 97 2.29 -6.25 3.27
CA ASN A 97 2.87 -5.62 4.45
C ASN A 97 3.34 -4.20 4.13
N PHE A 98 2.77 -3.22 4.81
CA PHE A 98 3.11 -1.81 4.62
C PHE A 98 3.74 -1.15 5.86
N ILE A 99 3.84 -1.87 6.99
CA ILE A 99 4.25 -1.28 8.27
C ILE A 99 5.65 -0.65 8.17
N GLY A 100 6.57 -1.33 7.49
CA GLY A 100 7.93 -0.83 7.27
C GLY A 100 7.97 0.51 6.54
N MET A 101 7.06 0.74 5.59
CA MET A 101 6.97 2.01 4.85
C MET A 101 6.57 3.16 5.79
N GLY A 102 5.59 2.92 6.67
CA GLY A 102 5.17 3.89 7.68
C GLY A 102 6.27 4.24 8.68
N ILE A 103 7.03 3.22 9.12
CA ILE A 103 8.18 3.41 10.01
C ILE A 103 9.23 4.30 9.36
N LEU A 104 9.57 4.07 8.09
CA LEU A 104 10.55 4.88 7.37
C LEU A 104 10.11 6.34 7.27
N LEU A 105 8.84 6.58 6.92
CA LEU A 105 8.28 7.93 6.84
C LEU A 105 8.38 8.65 8.19
N ASP A 106 7.90 8.02 9.26
CA ASP A 106 7.95 8.58 10.62
C ASP A 106 9.38 8.77 11.13
N ALA A 107 10.29 7.85 10.84
CA ALA A 107 11.70 7.95 11.22
C ALA A 107 12.38 9.16 10.57
N THR A 108 12.10 9.43 9.29
CA THR A 108 12.64 10.65 8.65
C THR A 108 12.08 11.92 9.28
N MET A 109 10.81 11.95 9.68
CA MET A 109 10.22 13.09 10.39
C MET A 109 10.83 13.27 11.78
N LEU A 110 11.06 12.19 12.51
CA LEU A 110 11.70 12.21 13.83
C LEU A 110 13.13 12.77 13.76
N LEU A 111 13.93 12.28 12.80
CA LEU A 111 15.34 12.64 12.65
C LEU A 111 15.52 14.06 12.11
N THR A 112 14.78 14.42 11.06
CA THR A 112 14.97 15.69 10.35
C THR A 112 14.15 16.84 10.91
N ARG A 113 13.04 16.53 11.61
CA ARG A 113 12.06 17.50 12.14
C ARG A 113 11.53 18.47 11.09
N SER A 114 11.61 18.09 9.81
CA SER A 114 11.31 18.94 8.67
C SER A 114 10.35 18.23 7.72
N PHE A 115 9.21 18.87 7.43
CA PHE A 115 8.27 18.36 6.42
C PHE A 115 8.90 18.32 5.02
N TYR A 116 9.85 19.22 4.73
CA TYR A 116 10.57 19.23 3.45
C TYR A 116 11.44 17.98 3.31
N LEU A 117 12.32 17.71 4.29
CA LEU A 117 13.19 16.54 4.21
C LEU A 117 12.41 15.21 4.34
N THR A 118 11.33 15.20 5.11
CA THR A 118 10.42 14.05 5.20
C THR A 118 9.71 13.78 3.88
N GLY A 119 9.28 14.82 3.18
CA GLY A 119 8.70 14.67 1.84
C GLY A 119 9.73 14.22 0.82
N PHE A 120 10.95 14.76 0.85
CA PHE A 120 11.97 14.40 -0.13
C PHE A 120 12.55 12.99 0.11
N ILE A 121 12.92 12.65 1.34
CA ILE A 121 13.59 11.38 1.68
C ILE A 121 12.57 10.34 2.15
N GLY A 122 11.73 10.70 3.11
CA GLY A 122 10.77 9.79 3.72
C GLY A 122 9.73 9.26 2.74
N ALA A 123 9.08 10.16 1.99
CA ALA A 123 8.11 9.75 1.00
C ALA A 123 8.75 8.99 -0.17
N PHE A 124 9.96 9.36 -0.59
CA PHE A 124 10.69 8.60 -1.60
C PHE A 124 10.96 7.16 -1.15
N LEU A 125 11.49 6.98 0.06
CA LEU A 125 11.71 5.67 0.66
C LEU A 125 10.39 4.90 0.84
N PHE A 126 9.31 5.60 1.19
CA PHE A 126 7.97 5.02 1.26
C PHE A 126 7.60 4.35 -0.07
N GLY A 127 7.74 5.05 -1.21
CA GLY A 127 7.43 4.50 -2.53
C GLY A 127 8.36 3.35 -2.95
N VAL A 128 9.66 3.48 -2.71
CA VAL A 128 10.66 2.49 -3.20
C VAL A 128 10.61 1.17 -2.44
N THR A 129 10.23 1.18 -1.16
CA THR A 129 10.40 0.01 -0.28
C THR A 129 9.27 -1.00 -0.30
N ILE A 130 8.18 -0.75 -1.03
CA ILE A 130 7.04 -1.68 -1.09
C ILE A 130 7.46 -3.10 -1.52
N TYR A 131 8.22 -3.21 -2.62
CA TYR A 131 8.61 -4.51 -3.17
C TYR A 131 9.60 -5.25 -2.26
N PRO A 132 10.71 -4.62 -1.79
CA PRO A 132 11.62 -5.28 -0.84
C PRO A 132 10.96 -5.76 0.46
N LEU A 133 9.99 -4.99 1.01
CA LEU A 133 9.30 -5.35 2.25
C LEU A 133 8.35 -6.54 2.11
N ASN A 134 7.83 -6.75 0.90
CA ASN A 134 6.84 -7.78 0.60
C ASN A 134 7.44 -9.01 -0.08
N TRP A 135 8.60 -8.88 -0.70
CA TRP A 135 9.26 -9.97 -1.43
C TRP A 135 9.40 -11.27 -0.63
N PRO A 136 9.77 -11.27 0.68
CA PRO A 136 9.86 -12.50 1.45
C PRO A 136 8.54 -13.29 1.52
N ALA A 137 7.40 -12.61 1.52
CA ALA A 137 6.09 -13.25 1.49
C ALA A 137 5.63 -13.58 0.06
N ALA A 138 5.96 -12.73 -0.92
CA ALA A 138 5.53 -12.88 -2.31
C ALA A 138 6.33 -13.96 -3.09
N ALA A 139 7.60 -14.18 -2.76
CA ALA A 139 8.51 -15.03 -3.53
C ALA A 139 7.98 -16.45 -3.77
N ALA A 140 7.30 -17.05 -2.77
CA ALA A 140 6.71 -18.38 -2.89
C ALA A 140 5.60 -18.45 -3.95
N PHE A 141 4.91 -17.34 -4.22
CA PHE A 141 3.84 -17.30 -5.22
C PHE A 141 4.36 -17.09 -6.65
N HIS A 142 5.61 -16.63 -6.80
CA HIS A 142 6.26 -16.45 -8.10
C HIS A 142 7.01 -17.71 -8.56
N THR A 143 6.90 -18.84 -7.86
CA THR A 143 7.50 -20.10 -8.31
C THR A 143 6.81 -20.59 -9.58
N PRO A 144 7.56 -20.96 -10.63
CA PRO A 144 6.97 -21.49 -11.86
C PRO A 144 6.44 -22.91 -11.62
N LEU A 145 5.24 -23.18 -12.13
CA LEU A 145 4.56 -24.47 -12.14
C LEU A 145 4.17 -24.81 -13.58
N VAL A 146 4.02 -26.10 -13.86
CA VAL A 146 3.47 -26.59 -15.13
C VAL A 146 2.05 -27.06 -14.88
N TRP A 147 1.08 -26.42 -15.51
CA TRP A 147 -0.34 -26.79 -15.44
C TRP A 147 -0.88 -26.95 -16.86
N ASP A 148 -1.37 -28.15 -17.17
CA ASP A 148 -1.93 -28.49 -18.50
C ASP A 148 -1.00 -28.14 -19.68
N GLY A 149 0.32 -28.32 -19.50
CA GLY A 149 1.34 -28.01 -20.51
C GLY A 149 1.76 -26.53 -20.59
N TYR A 150 1.14 -25.64 -19.81
CA TYR A 150 1.50 -24.22 -19.73
C TYR A 150 2.34 -23.92 -18.48
N ILE A 151 3.24 -22.94 -18.60
CA ILE A 151 3.97 -22.40 -17.45
C ILE A 151 3.11 -21.32 -16.82
N VAL A 152 2.78 -21.50 -15.54
CA VAL A 152 2.02 -20.55 -14.72
C VAL A 152 2.76 -20.31 -13.41
N THR A 153 2.58 -19.15 -12.80
CA THR A 153 3.06 -18.96 -11.42
C THR A 153 2.11 -19.62 -10.43
N ALA A 154 2.58 -19.90 -9.22
CA ALA A 154 1.71 -20.36 -8.15
C ALA A 154 0.57 -19.37 -7.86
N ALA A 155 0.82 -18.05 -7.98
CA ALA A 155 -0.20 -17.02 -7.87
C ALA A 155 -1.31 -17.19 -8.92
N ASP A 156 -0.90 -17.31 -10.19
CA ASP A 156 -1.84 -17.44 -11.32
C ASP A 156 -2.66 -18.73 -11.20
N LEU A 157 -2.03 -19.84 -10.80
CA LEU A 157 -2.71 -21.11 -10.60
C LEU A 157 -3.76 -21.02 -9.48
N MET A 158 -3.46 -20.32 -8.39
CA MET A 158 -4.43 -20.05 -7.33
C MET A 158 -5.59 -19.19 -7.84
N GLY A 159 -5.31 -18.15 -8.62
CA GLY A 159 -6.35 -17.32 -9.26
C GLY A 159 -7.25 -18.08 -10.24
N PHE A 160 -6.70 -19.12 -10.87
CA PHE A 160 -7.44 -20.02 -11.76
C PHE A 160 -8.27 -21.08 -10.99
N MET A 161 -7.70 -21.71 -9.96
CA MET A 161 -8.36 -22.77 -9.19
C MET A 161 -9.48 -22.24 -8.28
N TYR A 162 -9.30 -21.06 -7.68
CA TYR A 162 -10.28 -20.46 -6.78
C TYR A 162 -11.15 -19.46 -7.56
N ILE A 163 -12.27 -19.97 -8.08
CA ILE A 163 -13.15 -19.24 -9.00
C ILE A 163 -13.73 -17.99 -8.34
N ARG A 164 -13.50 -16.83 -8.97
CA ARG A 164 -14.09 -15.54 -8.61
C ARG A 164 -15.18 -15.23 -9.63
N THR A 165 -16.44 -15.26 -9.21
CA THR A 165 -17.63 -15.19 -10.10
C THR A 165 -17.65 -13.97 -11.03
N ALA A 166 -17.13 -12.83 -10.57
CA ALA A 166 -17.14 -11.56 -11.31
C ALA A 166 -15.74 -11.08 -11.71
N MET A 167 -14.72 -11.94 -11.65
CA MET A 167 -13.34 -11.51 -11.89
C MET A 167 -12.64 -12.41 -12.91
N PRO A 168 -13.00 -12.24 -14.20
CA PRO A 168 -12.30 -12.93 -15.28
C PRO A 168 -10.90 -12.34 -15.46
N GLU A 169 -10.00 -13.15 -16.01
CA GLU A 169 -8.57 -12.84 -16.14
C GLU A 169 -8.29 -11.50 -16.83
N TYR A 170 -9.05 -11.18 -17.88
CA TYR A 170 -8.85 -9.95 -18.68
C TYR A 170 -9.16 -8.64 -17.94
N VAL A 171 -9.73 -8.70 -16.73
CA VAL A 171 -9.97 -7.51 -15.89
C VAL A 171 -8.70 -7.16 -15.10
N ARG A 172 -7.75 -8.09 -14.95
CA ARG A 172 -6.50 -7.85 -14.23
C ARG A 172 -5.69 -6.74 -14.90
N ILE A 173 -5.32 -5.74 -14.11
CA ILE A 173 -4.39 -4.70 -14.53
C ILE A 173 -3.01 -5.07 -13.98
N ILE A 174 -2.33 -5.93 -14.72
CA ILE A 174 -0.99 -6.42 -14.41
C ILE A 174 -0.01 -6.05 -15.53
N GLU A 175 1.26 -6.34 -15.32
CA GLU A 175 2.27 -6.14 -16.33
C GLU A 175 2.05 -7.06 -17.54
N GLU A 176 1.58 -6.49 -18.63
CA GLU A 176 1.74 -7.05 -19.96
C GLU A 176 2.98 -6.39 -20.62
N SER A 177 3.95 -7.21 -21.00
CA SER A 177 5.19 -6.74 -21.60
C SER A 177 4.92 -5.85 -22.82
N THR A 178 5.73 -4.81 -22.99
CA THR A 178 5.65 -3.91 -24.15
C THR A 178 6.95 -3.92 -24.93
N LEU A 179 6.90 -3.57 -26.22
CA LEU A 179 8.10 -3.45 -27.08
C LEU A 179 9.15 -2.43 -26.59
N ARG A 180 8.78 -1.59 -25.60
CA ARG A 180 9.66 -0.57 -25.00
C ARG A 180 10.27 -1.03 -23.66
N THR A 181 9.90 -2.22 -23.18
CA THR A 181 10.40 -2.76 -21.92
C THR A 181 11.68 -3.54 -22.19
N PHE A 182 12.79 -3.13 -21.56
CA PHE A 182 14.08 -3.78 -21.72
C PHE A 182 14.46 -4.57 -20.46
N GLY A 183 14.50 -5.90 -20.59
CA GLY A 183 14.99 -6.81 -19.56
C GLY A 183 14.16 -6.84 -18.27
N GLU A 184 14.80 -7.26 -17.17
CA GLU A 184 14.16 -7.50 -15.87
C GLU A 184 14.02 -6.22 -15.01
N ALA A 185 14.35 -5.05 -15.56
CA ALA A 185 14.45 -3.80 -14.80
C ALA A 185 13.11 -3.13 -14.47
N VAL A 186 11.98 -3.81 -14.69
CA VAL A 186 10.64 -3.25 -14.50
C VAL A 186 10.40 -2.89 -13.03
N THR A 187 10.65 -3.84 -12.12
CA THR A 187 10.46 -3.61 -10.67
C THR A 187 11.25 -2.41 -10.14
N PRO A 188 12.60 -2.30 -10.34
CA PRO A 188 13.35 -1.16 -9.83
C PRO A 188 12.93 0.16 -10.50
N LEU A 189 12.70 0.18 -11.82
CA LEU A 189 12.24 1.39 -12.51
C LEU A 189 10.91 1.88 -11.93
N THR A 190 9.97 0.97 -11.73
CA THR A 190 8.67 1.31 -11.19
C THR A 190 8.73 1.74 -9.73
N ALA A 191 9.55 1.08 -8.90
CA ALA A 191 9.76 1.49 -7.51
C ALA A 191 10.34 2.91 -7.39
N PHE A 192 11.33 3.25 -8.23
CA PHE A 192 11.89 4.61 -8.28
C PHE A 192 10.86 5.64 -8.75
N PHE A 193 10.09 5.31 -9.78
CA PHE A 193 9.01 6.18 -10.26
C PHE A 193 7.93 6.39 -9.19
N ALA A 194 7.52 5.33 -8.49
CA ALA A 194 6.62 5.41 -7.34
C ALA A 194 7.20 6.30 -6.24
N GLY A 195 8.51 6.21 -5.97
CA GLY A 195 9.24 7.11 -5.08
C GLY A 195 9.09 8.58 -5.47
N PHE A 196 9.26 8.94 -6.74
CA PHE A 196 9.08 10.33 -7.18
C PHE A 196 7.63 10.82 -7.06
N VAL A 197 6.65 9.99 -7.44
CA VAL A 197 5.23 10.35 -7.34
C VAL A 197 4.80 10.51 -5.88
N THR A 198 5.32 9.66 -4.99
CA THR A 198 5.03 9.74 -3.55
C THR A 198 5.60 11.00 -2.90
N ILE A 199 6.74 11.54 -3.36
CA ILE A 199 7.23 12.88 -2.93
C ILE A 199 6.17 13.95 -3.23
N LEU A 200 5.67 13.99 -4.47
CA LEU A 200 4.68 14.99 -4.90
C LEU A 200 3.38 14.85 -4.11
N ASN A 201 2.89 13.61 -3.97
CA ASN A 201 1.71 13.33 -3.16
C ASN A 201 1.90 13.75 -1.72
N PHE A 202 3.04 13.44 -1.10
CA PHE A 202 3.28 13.80 0.29
C PHE A 202 3.17 15.31 0.50
N TYR A 203 3.80 16.13 -0.36
CA TYR A 203 3.70 17.59 -0.24
C TYR A 203 2.29 18.11 -0.44
N LEU A 204 1.57 17.60 -1.44
CA LEU A 204 0.18 17.97 -1.69
C LEU A 204 -0.69 17.67 -0.46
N TRP A 205 -0.57 16.47 0.10
CA TRP A 205 -1.43 16.01 1.18
C TRP A 205 -1.04 16.57 2.55
N VAL A 206 0.24 16.87 2.79
CA VAL A 206 0.65 17.69 3.94
C VAL A 206 0.09 19.11 3.82
N TRP A 207 0.08 19.71 2.63
CA TRP A 207 -0.56 21.00 2.41
C TRP A 207 -2.06 20.95 2.68
N VAL A 208 -2.78 19.92 2.20
CA VAL A 208 -4.19 19.70 2.53
C VAL A 208 -4.38 19.55 4.04
N GLY A 209 -3.57 18.72 4.69
CA GLY A 209 -3.58 18.54 6.15
C GLY A 209 -3.36 19.86 6.90
N SER A 210 -2.51 20.75 6.38
CA SER A 210 -2.32 22.08 6.94
C SER A 210 -3.54 22.96 6.89
N LYS A 211 -4.36 22.85 5.83
CA LYS A 211 -5.62 23.60 5.70
C LYS A 211 -6.70 23.03 6.60
N LEU A 212 -6.81 21.70 6.69
CA LEU A 212 -7.76 21.02 7.57
C LEU A 212 -7.50 21.35 9.05
N ALA A 213 -6.23 21.42 9.45
CA ALA A 213 -5.83 21.75 10.82
C ALA A 213 -6.05 23.22 11.22
N VAL A 214 -6.24 24.14 10.27
CA VAL A 214 -6.49 25.58 10.54
C VAL A 214 -7.98 25.88 10.73
N SER A 215 -8.86 24.93 10.36
CA SER A 215 -10.30 25.10 10.52
C SER A 215 -10.69 25.36 11.98
N ARG A 216 -11.51 26.40 12.22
CA ARG A 216 -11.88 26.91 13.57
C ARG A 216 -12.51 25.86 14.48
N TRP A 217 -13.01 24.74 13.93
CA TRP A 217 -13.59 23.65 14.69
C TRP A 217 -12.52 22.72 15.27
N ALA A 218 -11.42 22.47 14.53
CA ALA A 218 -10.33 21.62 14.99
C ALA A 218 -9.55 22.26 16.16
N THR A 219 -9.45 23.59 16.18
CA THR A 219 -8.83 24.34 17.28
C THR A 219 -9.63 24.31 18.59
N LYS A 220 -10.91 23.87 18.55
CA LYS A 220 -11.75 23.69 19.75
C LYS A 220 -11.73 22.25 20.30
N LEU A 221 -11.17 21.30 19.54
CA LEU A 221 -11.05 19.88 19.93
C LEU A 221 -9.77 19.57 20.71
N VAL A 222 -8.80 20.50 20.68
CA VAL A 222 -7.57 20.48 21.50
C VAL A 222 -7.73 21.53 22.60
#